data_AF-A0A0J6ZL64-F1
#
_entry.id   AF-A0A0J6ZL64-F1
#
_cell.length_a   1.000
_cell.length_b   1.000
_cell.length_c   1.000
_cell.angle_alpha   90.00
_cell.angle_beta   90.00
_cell.angle_gamma   90.00
#
_symmetry.space_group_name_H-M   'P 1'
#
loop_
_entity.id
_entity.type
_entity.pdbx_description
1 polymer ?
#
loop_
_entity_poly.entity_id
_entity_poly.type
_entity_poly.pdbx_seq_one_letter_code
_entity_poly.pdbx_strand_id
1 'polypeptide(L)'
;MLPHKHYCAQDIEDSLATLENGAAVNGVSCGAEESTLRRWQKEFRSVLPILAAKLEALAQNWFERKIPLGIEVASPLLHLKHSLALLEEAPDGWTVLGRSFFQSRAHPLCLG
;
A
#
# COMPACT_ATOMS: atom_id res chain seq x y z
N MET A 1 -2.13 26.60 -17.86
CA MET A 1 -2.29 25.28 -17.23
C MET A 1 -1.93 25.43 -15.76
N LEU A 2 -2.89 25.22 -14.85
CA LEU A 2 -2.57 25.15 -13.42
C LEU A 2 -1.70 23.90 -13.19
N PRO A 3 -0.65 23.96 -12.37
CA PRO A 3 0.12 22.78 -12.03
C PRO A 3 -0.83 21.73 -11.44
N HIS A 4 -0.76 20.50 -11.94
CA HIS A 4 -1.48 19.40 -11.33
C HIS A 4 -1.03 19.32 -9.86
N LYS A 5 -1.98 19.37 -8.93
CA LYS A 5 -1.67 19.24 -7.51
C LYS A 5 -1.07 17.84 -7.31
N HIS A 6 0.22 17.79 -7.02
CA HIS A 6 0.91 16.56 -6.68
C HIS A 6 0.67 16.28 -5.20
N TYR A 7 0.29 15.05 -4.89
CA TYR A 7 0.15 14.56 -3.52
C TYR A 7 1.29 13.58 -3.25
N CYS A 8 1.91 13.67 -2.10
CA CYS A 8 2.96 12.73 -1.75
C CYS A 8 2.34 11.37 -1.37
N ALA A 9 3.11 10.29 -1.49
CA ALA A 9 2.60 8.95 -1.17
C ALA A 9 2.15 8.81 0.29
N GLN A 10 2.77 9.58 1.20
CA GLN A 10 2.41 9.59 2.62
C GLN A 10 0.99 10.16 2.83
N ASP A 11 0.66 11.28 2.17
CA ASP A 11 -0.68 11.87 2.24
C ASP A 11 -1.76 10.90 1.77
N ILE A 12 -1.46 10.12 0.72
CA ILE A 12 -2.37 9.10 0.19
C ILE A 12 -2.56 7.98 1.21
N GLU A 13 -1.47 7.46 1.80
CA GLU A 13 -1.53 6.41 2.83
C GLU A 13 -2.32 6.83 4.06
N ASP A 14 -2.03 8.01 4.60
CA ASP A 14 -2.69 8.53 5.79
C ASP A 14 -4.19 8.76 5.53
N SER A 15 -4.53 9.22 4.32
CA SER A 15 -5.91 9.38 3.88
C SER A 15 -6.65 8.05 3.79
N LEU A 16 -6.02 7.04 3.17
CA LEU A 16 -6.60 5.71 3.04
C LEU A 16 -6.79 5.05 4.41
N ALA A 17 -5.78 5.14 5.30
CA ALA A 17 -5.87 4.63 6.67
C ALA A 17 -7.03 5.28 7.44
N THR A 18 -7.18 6.60 7.31
CA THR A 18 -8.25 7.35 7.97
C THR A 18 -9.64 6.92 7.45
N LEU A 19 -9.78 6.75 6.14
CA LEU A 19 -11.03 6.29 5.51
C LEU A 19 -11.37 4.83 5.85
N GLU A 20 -10.37 3.95 5.93
CA GLU A 20 -10.55 2.55 6.34
C GLU A 20 -11.03 2.43 7.80
N ASN A 21 -10.61 3.35 8.68
CA ASN A 21 -11.07 3.43 10.07
C ASN A 21 -12.49 4.01 10.23
N GLY A 22 -13.24 4.16 9.13
CA GLY A 22 -14.64 4.61 9.16
C GLY A 22 -14.82 6.13 9.18
N ALA A 23 -13.76 6.91 8.99
CA ALA A 23 -13.88 8.35 8.88
C ALA A 23 -14.66 8.74 7.61
N ALA A 24 -15.49 9.78 7.73
CA ALA A 24 -16.11 10.39 6.57
C ALA A 24 -15.07 11.14 5.72
N VAL A 25 -15.31 11.24 4.40
CA VAL A 25 -14.34 11.81 3.45
C VAL A 25 -13.99 13.27 3.77
N ASN A 26 -14.92 14.03 4.34
CA ASN A 26 -14.72 15.40 4.80
C ASN A 26 -13.87 15.52 6.08
N GLY A 27 -13.58 14.40 6.76
CA GLY A 27 -12.73 14.34 7.96
C GLY A 27 -11.26 14.09 7.65
N VAL A 28 -10.86 13.94 6.39
CA VAL A 28 -9.47 13.69 5.99
C VAL A 28 -8.71 15.00 5.80
N SER A 29 -7.58 15.17 6.48
CA SER A 29 -6.83 16.44 6.57
C SER A 29 -5.72 16.64 5.52
N CYS A 30 -5.70 15.89 4.41
CA CYS A 30 -4.59 15.90 3.45
C CYS A 30 -4.66 17.01 2.37
N GLY A 31 -5.62 17.93 2.49
CA GLY A 31 -5.83 19.02 1.52
C GLY A 31 -6.29 18.57 0.12
N ALA A 32 -6.54 17.27 -0.10
CA ALA A 32 -7.12 16.76 -1.33
C ALA A 32 -8.62 17.07 -1.41
N GLU A 33 -9.12 17.27 -2.63
CA GLU A 33 -10.56 17.38 -2.87
C GLU A 33 -11.26 16.06 -2.58
N GLU A 34 -12.53 16.12 -2.16
CA GLU A 34 -13.36 14.93 -1.92
C GLU A 34 -13.40 13.98 -3.12
N SER A 35 -13.47 14.53 -4.34
CA SER A 35 -13.43 13.76 -5.60
C SER A 35 -12.15 12.93 -5.73
N THR A 36 -11.02 13.49 -5.30
CA THR A 36 -9.70 12.85 -5.33
C THR A 36 -9.62 11.75 -4.27
N LEU A 37 -10.09 12.02 -3.05
CA LEU A 37 -10.14 11.04 -1.97
C LEU A 37 -11.00 9.81 -2.32
N ARG A 38 -12.19 10.05 -2.91
CA ARG A 38 -13.07 8.97 -3.39
C ARG A 38 -12.42 8.16 -4.50
N ARG A 39 -11.67 8.82 -5.40
CA ARG A 39 -10.92 8.13 -6.46
C ARG A 39 -9.84 7.23 -5.86
N TRP A 40 -9.04 7.73 -4.92
CA TRP A 40 -8.04 6.93 -4.22
C TRP A 40 -8.68 5.73 -3.53
N GLN A 41 -9.74 5.95 -2.75
CA GLN A 41 -10.43 4.85 -2.08
C GLN A 41 -10.90 3.78 -3.08
N LYS A 42 -11.44 4.18 -4.23
CA LYS A 42 -11.88 3.25 -5.27
C LYS A 42 -10.72 2.48 -5.92
N GLU A 43 -9.65 3.16 -6.31
CA GLU A 43 -8.47 2.53 -6.93
C GLU A 43 -7.75 1.61 -5.94
N PHE A 44 -7.44 2.11 -4.74
CA PHE A 44 -6.65 1.36 -3.77
C PHE A 44 -7.40 0.21 -3.11
N ARG A 45 -8.74 0.22 -3.12
CA ARG A 45 -9.56 -0.94 -2.71
C ARG A 45 -9.24 -2.21 -3.52
N SER A 46 -8.89 -2.09 -4.81
CA SER A 46 -8.50 -3.23 -5.63
C SER A 46 -6.98 -3.41 -5.72
N VAL A 47 -6.23 -2.31 -5.72
CA VAL A 47 -4.76 -2.36 -5.88
C VAL A 47 -4.06 -2.92 -4.63
N LEU A 48 -4.49 -2.52 -3.42
CA LEU A 48 -3.82 -2.94 -2.17
C LEU A 48 -3.85 -4.48 -1.98
N PRO A 49 -4.99 -5.18 -2.13
CA PRO A 49 -5.01 -6.64 -2.02
C PRO A 49 -4.14 -7.35 -3.07
N ILE A 50 -4.11 -6.83 -4.30
CA ILE A 50 -3.28 -7.39 -5.38
C ILE A 50 -1.79 -7.25 -5.05
N LEU A 51 -1.38 -6.09 -4.52
CA LEU A 51 0.00 -5.88 -4.09
C LEU A 51 0.36 -6.79 -2.92
N ALA A 52 -0.51 -6.92 -1.91
CA ALA A 52 -0.28 -7.79 -0.76
C ALA A 52 -0.07 -9.25 -1.20
N ALA A 53 -0.97 -9.78 -2.02
CA ALA A 53 -0.87 -11.15 -2.55
C ALA A 53 0.42 -11.38 -3.36
N LYS A 54 0.87 -10.40 -4.13
CA LYS A 54 2.15 -10.49 -4.87
C LYS A 54 3.35 -10.59 -3.92
N LEU A 55 3.37 -9.78 -2.87
CA LEU A 55 4.46 -9.80 -1.89
C LEU A 55 4.48 -11.10 -1.09
N GLU A 56 3.31 -11.63 -0.73
CA GLU A 56 3.20 -12.93 -0.06
C GLU A 56 3.70 -14.08 -0.96
N ALA A 57 3.33 -14.07 -2.25
CA ALA A 57 3.83 -15.05 -3.21
C ALA A 57 5.36 -14.97 -3.37
N LEU A 58 5.93 -13.77 -3.40
CA LEU A 58 7.38 -13.57 -3.41
C LEU A 58 8.04 -14.14 -2.16
N ALA A 59 7.49 -13.84 -0.98
CA ALA A 59 8.03 -14.33 0.28
C ALA A 59 7.95 -15.86 0.38
N GLN A 60 6.86 -16.46 -0.08
CA GLN A 60 6.71 -17.93 -0.14
C GLN A 60 7.75 -18.57 -1.06
N ASN A 61 8.02 -17.96 -2.22
CA ASN A 61 9.03 -18.45 -3.17
C ASN A 61 10.45 -18.36 -2.62
N TRP A 62 10.78 -17.31 -1.85
CA TRP A 62 12.14 -17.09 -1.36
C TRP A 62 12.48 -17.83 -0.08
N PHE A 63 11.51 -17.94 0.84
CA PHE A 63 11.76 -18.52 2.16
C PHE A 63 11.30 -19.98 2.27
N GLU A 64 10.72 -20.56 1.21
CA GLU A 64 10.14 -21.92 1.17
C GLU A 64 9.16 -22.23 2.33
N ARG A 65 8.66 -21.18 2.98
CA ARG A 65 7.77 -21.26 4.14
C ARG A 65 6.34 -21.10 3.66
N LYS A 66 5.44 -21.96 4.15
CA LYS A 66 4.00 -21.72 4.05
C LYS A 66 3.66 -20.52 4.92
N ILE A 67 3.65 -19.35 4.31
CA ILE A 67 3.11 -18.15 4.92
C ILE A 67 1.60 -18.38 5.03
N PRO A 68 0.98 -18.23 6.20
CA PRO A 68 -0.46 -18.38 6.33
C PRO A 68 -1.16 -17.26 5.57
N LEU A 69 -1.50 -17.56 4.31
CA LEU A 69 -2.32 -16.76 3.40
C LEU A 69 -3.77 -16.79 3.94
N GLY A 70 -4.05 -16.03 4.99
CA GLY A 70 -5.38 -16.08 5.61
C GLY A 70 -5.52 -15.34 6.93
N ILE A 71 -4.63 -14.41 7.26
CA ILE A 71 -4.93 -13.47 8.33
C ILE A 71 -6.14 -12.67 7.84
N GLU A 72 -7.28 -12.75 8.53
CA GLU A 72 -8.36 -11.78 8.38
C GLU A 72 -7.82 -10.42 8.83
N VAL A 73 -7.16 -9.71 7.91
CA VAL A 73 -6.62 -8.40 8.22
C VAL A 73 -7.76 -7.38 8.13
N ALA A 74 -7.96 -6.64 9.21
CA ALA A 74 -9.03 -5.66 9.35
C ALA A 74 -9.02 -4.57 8.26
N SER A 75 -7.86 -4.32 7.61
CA SER A 75 -7.80 -3.41 6.46
C SER A 75 -6.79 -3.84 5.37
N PRO A 76 -7.07 -3.52 4.09
CA PRO A 76 -6.14 -3.75 2.98
C PRO A 76 -4.75 -3.11 3.17
N LEU A 77 -4.67 -1.91 3.75
CA LEU A 77 -3.38 -1.24 4.00
C LEU A 77 -2.55 -1.97 5.08
N LEU A 78 -3.22 -2.45 6.13
CA LEU A 78 -2.56 -3.28 7.15
C LEU A 78 -2.10 -4.61 6.56
N HIS A 79 -2.89 -5.22 5.67
CA HIS A 79 -2.52 -6.46 5.00
C HIS A 79 -1.24 -6.26 4.20
N LEU A 80 -1.18 -5.21 3.39
CA LEU A 80 -0.01 -4.87 2.61
C LEU A 80 1.25 -4.64 3.48
N LYS A 81 1.10 -3.94 4.61
CA LYS A 81 2.17 -3.72 5.58
C LYS A 81 2.70 -5.04 6.17
N HIS A 82 1.80 -5.96 6.52
CA HIS A 82 2.19 -7.30 6.98
C HIS A 82 2.91 -8.08 5.88
N SER A 83 2.42 -8.05 4.65
CA SER A 83 3.06 -8.76 3.53
C SER A 83 4.47 -8.23 3.23
N LEU A 84 4.70 -6.92 3.36
CA LEU A 84 6.04 -6.34 3.25
C LEU A 84 6.99 -6.81 4.35
N ALA A 85 6.51 -6.91 5.59
CA ALA A 85 7.33 -7.34 6.73
C ALA A 85 7.85 -8.78 6.60
N LEU A 86 7.25 -9.59 5.71
CA LEU A 86 7.73 -10.94 5.41
C LEU A 86 9.00 -10.94 4.55
N LEU A 87 9.27 -9.86 3.81
CA LEU A 87 10.36 -9.79 2.84
C LEU A 87 11.63 -9.16 3.41
N GLU A 88 11.52 -8.13 4.27
CA GLU A 88 12.67 -7.48 4.93
C GLU A 88 12.23 -6.53 6.06
N GLU A 89 13.14 -6.23 7.01
CA GLU A 89 13.03 -5.05 7.87
C GLU A 89 13.26 -3.80 7.02
N ALA A 90 12.23 -3.01 6.87
CA ALA A 90 12.21 -2.00 5.83
C ALA A 90 12.96 -0.71 6.27
N PRO A 91 13.94 -0.20 5.50
CA PRO A 91 14.83 0.91 5.90
C PRO A 91 14.07 2.23 6.04
N ASP A 92 14.19 2.90 7.19
CA ASP A 92 13.41 4.09 7.57
C ASP A 92 13.25 5.16 6.47
N GLY A 93 12.04 5.76 6.37
CA GLY A 93 11.75 6.92 5.54
C GLY A 93 11.00 6.68 4.22
N TRP A 94 10.61 5.45 3.89
CA TRP A 94 9.76 5.15 2.72
C TRP A 94 8.36 4.71 3.13
N THR A 95 7.38 5.10 2.33
CA THR A 95 5.96 4.79 2.58
C THR A 95 5.62 3.34 2.21
N VAL A 96 4.54 2.78 2.76
CA VAL A 96 4.12 1.38 2.54
C VAL A 96 3.83 1.10 1.06
N LEU A 97 3.11 2.00 0.39
CA LEU A 97 2.83 1.98 -1.04
C LEU A 97 4.12 2.08 -1.86
N GLY A 98 4.98 3.06 -1.55
CA GLY A 98 6.24 3.26 -2.26
C GLY A 98 7.10 2.01 -2.27
N ARG A 99 7.26 1.36 -1.10
CA ARG A 99 7.98 0.09 -0.97
C ARG A 99 7.28 -1.06 -1.67
N SER A 100 5.96 -1.15 -1.56
CA SER A 100 5.19 -2.22 -2.22
C SER A 100 5.31 -2.16 -3.73
N PHE A 101 5.25 -0.96 -4.32
CA PHE A 101 5.47 -0.77 -5.75
C PHE A 101 6.92 -1.03 -6.16
N PHE A 102 7.89 -0.64 -5.33
CA PHE A 102 9.30 -0.98 -5.56
C PHE A 102 9.48 -2.50 -5.52
N GLN A 103 9.13 -3.17 -4.42
CA GLN A 103 9.34 -4.61 -4.23
C GLN A 103 8.54 -5.48 -5.21
N SER A 104 7.32 -5.06 -5.59
CA SER A 104 6.53 -5.77 -6.60
C SER A 104 7.04 -5.62 -8.04
N ARG A 105 7.94 -4.65 -8.29
CA ARG A 105 8.56 -4.40 -9.61
C ARG A 105 10.07 -4.67 -9.63
N ALA A 106 10.73 -4.63 -8.48
CA ALA A 106 12.13 -4.96 -8.28
C ALA A 106 12.26 -6.48 -8.21
N HIS A 107 12.25 -7.08 -9.39
CA HIS A 107 12.75 -8.44 -9.56
C HIS A 107 14.24 -8.44 -9.14
N PRO A 108 14.74 -9.45 -8.42
CA PRO A 108 16.18 -9.62 -8.14
C PRO A 108 17.04 -9.85 -9.40
N LEU A 109 16.47 -9.69 -10.60
CA LEU A 109 17.16 -9.73 -11.90
C LEU A 109 17.04 -8.40 -12.69
N CYS A 110 16.49 -7.33 -12.10
CA CYS A 110 16.44 -6.00 -12.73
C CYS A 110 17.54 -5.04 -12.24
N LEU A 111 18.57 -5.57 -11.57
CA LEU A 111 19.89 -4.94 -11.45
C LEU A 111 20.92 -5.82 -12.20
N GLY A 112 20.68 -6.00 -13.50
CA GLY A 112 21.62 -6.52 -14.47
C GLY A 112 21.62 -5.61 -15.69
#